data_AF-A0A3M1GWF1-F1
#
_entry.id   AF-A0A3M1GWF1-F1
#
_cell.length_a   1.000
_cell.length_b   1.000
_cell.length_c   1.000
_cell.angle_alpha   90.00
_cell.angle_beta   90.00
_cell.angle_gamma   90.00
#
_symmetry.space_group_name_H-M   'P 1'
#
loop_
_entity.id
_entity.type
_entity.pdbx_description
1 polymer ?
#
loop_
_entity_poly.entity_id
_entity_poly.type
_entity_poly.pdbx_seq_one_letter_code
_entity_poly.pdbx_strand_id
1 'polypeptide(L)'
;MKLSRSLRIQPGEVVALTGGGGKTSLMFRLAGELAQPGRFHVLTTTSTRIFAAQISLAPASVSFDPQQETLPDILPALDRALAEHGQVLLIGQADP
;
A
#
# COMPACT_ATOMS: atom_id res chain seq x y z
N MET A 1 18.50 5.09 -9.82
CA MET A 1 18.66 5.46 -8.39
C MET A 1 17.45 4.94 -7.62
N LYS A 2 17.61 4.39 -6.40
CA LYS A 2 16.48 3.95 -5.56
C LYS A 2 16.04 5.10 -4.64
N LEU A 3 14.77 5.49 -4.70
CA LEU A 3 14.20 6.57 -3.90
C LEU A 3 14.31 6.28 -2.40
N SER A 4 14.11 5.02 -1.97
CA SER A 4 14.23 4.66 -0.56
C SER A 4 15.62 4.96 0.02
N ARG A 5 16.68 4.78 -0.79
CA ARG A 5 18.07 5.12 -0.40
C ARG A 5 18.29 6.63 -0.36
N SER A 6 17.78 7.37 -1.35
CA SER A 6 17.94 8.83 -1.43
C SER A 6 17.18 9.56 -0.31
N LEU A 7 16.00 9.04 0.05
CA LEU A 7 15.20 9.52 1.18
C LEU A 7 15.67 8.98 2.52
N ARG A 8 16.63 8.03 2.53
CA ARG A 8 17.23 7.41 3.71
C ARG A 8 16.23 6.69 4.63
N ILE A 9 15.14 6.17 4.08
CA ILE A 9 14.10 5.47 4.84
C ILE A 9 14.69 4.24 5.55
N GLN A 10 14.47 4.14 6.86
CA GLN A 10 14.90 3.03 7.71
C GLN A 10 13.72 2.22 8.28
N PRO A 11 13.95 0.95 8.67
CA PRO A 11 12.96 0.17 9.41
C PRO A 11 12.52 0.88 10.70
N GLY A 12 11.21 0.92 10.95
CA GLY A 12 10.62 1.52 12.16
C GLY A 12 10.38 3.04 12.08
N GLU A 13 10.72 3.69 10.97
CA GLU A 13 10.45 5.13 10.80
C GLU A 13 9.00 5.43 10.44
N VAL A 14 8.51 6.58 10.92
CA VAL A 14 7.26 7.19 10.45
C VAL A 14 7.61 8.36 9.55
N VAL A 15 7.22 8.26 8.27
CA VAL A 15 7.55 9.25 7.23
C VAL A 15 6.29 9.90 6.69
N ALA A 16 6.25 11.23 6.65
CA ALA A 16 5.16 12.00 6.04
C ALA A 16 5.58 12.62 4.70
N LEU A 17 4.83 12.33 3.63
CA LEU A 17 5.01 12.98 2.32
C LEU A 17 4.09 14.21 2.24
N THR A 18 4.67 15.41 2.18
CA THR A 18 3.92 16.69 2.16
C THR A 18 4.14 17.47 0.86
N GLY A 19 3.31 18.49 0.59
CA GLY A 19 3.42 19.37 -0.59
C GLY A 19 2.29 19.27 -1.60
N GLY A 20 2.35 20.10 -2.66
CA GLY A 20 1.25 20.33 -3.60
C GLY A 20 0.95 19.21 -4.60
N GLY A 21 1.90 18.28 -4.85
CA GLY A 21 1.73 17.25 -5.88
C GLY A 21 2.69 16.06 -5.73
N GLY A 22 2.42 14.96 -6.44
CA GLY A 22 3.32 13.80 -6.56
C GLY A 22 3.37 12.84 -5.36
N LYS A 23 2.70 13.15 -4.24
CA LYS A 23 2.72 12.34 -3.00
C LYS A 23 2.28 10.90 -3.23
N THR A 24 1.13 10.69 -3.86
CA THR A 24 0.60 9.36 -4.14
C THR A 24 1.47 8.59 -5.13
N SER A 25 1.95 9.26 -6.19
CA SER A 25 2.89 8.64 -7.13
C SER A 25 4.21 8.21 -6.46
N LEU A 26 4.74 9.05 -5.56
CA LEU A 26 5.92 8.74 -4.77
C LEU A 26 5.68 7.55 -3.83
N MET A 27 4.54 7.50 -3.15
CA MET A 27 4.14 6.38 -2.29
C MET A 27 4.13 5.06 -3.07
N PHE A 28 3.45 4.99 -4.22
CA PHE A 28 3.39 3.76 -5.02
C PHE A 28 4.76 3.38 -5.60
N ARG A 29 5.57 4.37 -6.01
CA ARG A 29 6.93 4.10 -6.49
C ARG A 29 7.81 3.52 -5.38
N LEU A 30 7.72 4.06 -4.16
CA LEU A 30 8.42 3.52 -3.00
C LEU A 30 7.94 2.11 -2.66
N ALA A 31 6.63 1.87 -2.71
CA ALA A 31 6.05 0.54 -2.46
C ALA A 31 6.65 -0.51 -3.39
N GLY A 32 6.70 -0.25 -4.70
CA GLY A 32 7.32 -1.17 -5.67
C GLY A 32 8.83 -1.36 -5.47
N GLU A 33 9.57 -0.35 -5.01
CA GLU A 33 11.01 -0.48 -4.70
C GLU A 33 11.28 -1.30 -3.43
N LEU A 34 10.36 -1.26 -2.47
CA LEU A 34 10.44 -1.96 -1.19
C LEU A 34 9.91 -3.40 -1.28
N ALA A 35 8.94 -3.66 -2.17
CA ALA A 35 8.36 -4.97 -2.42
C ALA A 35 9.24 -5.90 -3.28
N GLN A 36 10.44 -5.46 -3.71
CA GLN A 36 11.35 -6.34 -4.45
C GLN A 36 11.70 -7.59 -3.63
N PRO A 37 11.91 -8.75 -4.29
CA PRO A 37 12.20 -10.02 -3.60
C PRO A 37 13.31 -9.89 -2.55
N GLY A 38 13.08 -10.45 -1.36
CA GLY A 38 14.03 -10.46 -0.26
C GLY A 38 14.16 -9.15 0.53
N ARG A 39 13.21 -8.21 0.39
CA ARG A 39 13.19 -6.96 1.15
C ARG A 39 12.06 -6.89 2.17
N PHE A 40 10.88 -6.47 1.75
CA PHE A 40 9.74 -6.21 2.64
C PHE A 40 8.44 -6.62 1.98
N HIS A 41 7.47 -7.03 2.79
CA HIS A 41 6.07 -7.03 2.42
C HIS A 41 5.51 -5.63 2.63
N VAL A 42 4.83 -5.09 1.63
CA VAL A 42 4.38 -3.70 1.64
C VAL A 42 2.85 -3.63 1.64
N LEU A 43 2.30 -3.07 2.71
CA LEU A 43 0.91 -2.65 2.77
C LEU A 43 0.81 -1.17 2.40
N THR A 44 -0.01 -0.86 1.41
CA THR A 44 -0.42 0.51 1.09
C THR A 44 -1.89 0.70 1.47
N THR A 45 -2.23 1.84 2.04
CA THR A 45 -3.62 2.18 2.39
C THR A 45 -3.85 3.68 2.20
N THR A 46 -5.09 4.07 1.92
CA THR A 46 -5.49 5.47 1.81
C THR A 46 -6.40 5.85 2.95
N SER A 47 -6.16 6.99 3.61
CA SER A 47 -6.98 7.47 4.72
C SER A 47 -8.40 7.91 4.33
N THR A 48 -8.64 8.18 3.05
CA THR A 48 -9.94 8.57 2.49
C THR A 48 -10.04 8.04 1.06
N ARG A 49 -11.21 7.52 0.67
CA ARG A 49 -11.61 6.99 -0.64
C ARG A 49 -10.52 7.07 -1.73
N ILE A 50 -9.92 5.94 -2.08
CA ILE A 50 -9.02 5.88 -3.23
C ILE A 50 -9.83 6.01 -4.52
N PHE A 51 -9.44 6.91 -5.42
CA PHE A 51 -10.03 6.96 -6.75
C PHE A 51 -9.71 5.64 -7.47
N ALA A 52 -10.68 5.05 -8.18
CA ALA A 52 -10.52 3.76 -8.86
C ALA A 52 -9.26 3.68 -9.75
N ALA A 53 -8.87 4.80 -10.39
CA ALA A 53 -7.66 4.89 -11.20
C ALA A 53 -6.38 4.58 -10.41
N GLN A 54 -6.33 4.86 -9.11
CA GLN A 54 -5.18 4.62 -8.26
C GLN A 54 -5.08 3.17 -7.77
N ILE A 55 -6.18 2.40 -7.82
CA ILE A 55 -6.17 0.96 -7.50
C ILE A 55 -5.26 0.21 -8.49
N SER A 56 -5.30 0.59 -9.76
CA SER A 56 -4.47 0.00 -10.82
C SER A 56 -2.95 0.17 -10.65
N LEU A 57 -2.52 1.01 -9.70
CA LEU A 57 -1.10 1.25 -9.40
C LEU A 57 -0.50 0.21 -8.43
N ALA A 58 -1.34 -0.63 -7.82
CA ALA A 58 -0.92 -1.74 -6.98
C ALA A 58 -1.07 -3.07 -7.74
N PRO A 59 -0.20 -4.05 -7.49
CA PRO A 59 -0.31 -5.36 -8.14
C PRO A 59 -1.50 -6.19 -7.65
N ALA A 60 -1.99 -5.92 -6.43
CA ALA A 60 -3.19 -6.51 -5.86
C ALA A 60 -3.87 -5.54 -4.88
N SER A 61 -5.17 -5.73 -4.68
CA SER A 61 -5.97 -4.98 -3.70
C SER A 61 -6.88 -5.89 -2.88
N VAL A 62 -7.04 -5.57 -1.60
CA VAL A 62 -8.00 -6.21 -0.69
C VAL A 62 -8.93 -5.14 -0.15
N SER A 63 -10.24 -5.38 -0.22
CA SER A 63 -11.26 -4.50 0.36
C SER A 63 -11.44 -4.80 1.84
N PHE A 64 -11.79 -3.78 2.62
CA PHE A 64 -12.15 -3.92 4.03
C PHE A 64 -13.34 -3.03 4.36
N ASP A 65 -14.43 -3.65 4.81
CA ASP A 65 -15.58 -2.96 5.39
C ASP A 65 -15.60 -3.12 6.92
N PRO A 66 -15.20 -2.10 7.69
CA PRO A 66 -15.20 -2.20 9.15
C PRO A 66 -16.61 -2.31 9.77
N GLN A 67 -17.69 -2.14 8.99
CA GLN A 67 -19.07 -2.38 9.46
C GLN A 67 -19.48 -3.85 9.33
N GLN A 68 -18.82 -4.63 8.47
CA GLN A 68 -19.19 -6.02 8.16
C GLN A 68 -18.08 -7.01 8.51
N GLU A 69 -16.83 -6.56 8.56
CA GLU A 69 -15.65 -7.38 8.69
C GLU A 69 -14.78 -6.88 9.85
N THR A 70 -14.03 -7.81 10.44
CA THR A 70 -12.96 -7.54 11.40
C THR A 70 -11.59 -7.76 10.74
N LEU A 71 -10.52 -7.31 11.38
CA LEU A 71 -9.16 -7.58 10.88
C LEU A 71 -8.89 -9.08 10.68
N PRO A 72 -9.22 -9.99 11.63
CA PRO A 72 -9.08 -11.43 11.43
C PRO A 72 -9.72 -11.97 10.15
N ASP A 73 -10.84 -11.39 9.71
CA ASP A 73 -11.56 -11.86 8.52
C ASP A 73 -10.76 -11.58 7.23
N ILE A 74 -10.03 -10.46 7.19
CA ILE A 74 -9.26 -10.04 6.00
C ILE A 74 -7.79 -10.51 6.02
N LEU A 75 -7.24 -10.90 7.18
CA LEU A 75 -5.84 -11.33 7.30
C LEU A 75 -5.45 -12.44 6.32
N PRO A 76 -6.25 -13.52 6.12
CA PRO A 76 -5.90 -14.57 5.17
C PRO A 76 -5.78 -14.07 3.71
N ALA A 77 -6.60 -13.09 3.33
CA ALA A 77 -6.55 -12.49 2.01
C ALA A 77 -5.31 -11.59 1.84
N LEU A 78 -4.98 -10.81 2.88
CA LEU A 78 -3.77 -9.99 2.93
C LEU A 78 -2.50 -10.86 2.86
N ASP A 79 -2.42 -11.91 3.66
CA ASP A 79 -1.27 -12.81 3.70
C ASP A 79 -1.02 -13.46 2.34
N ARG A 80 -2.08 -13.95 1.69
CA ARG A 80 -2.00 -14.52 0.35
C ARG A 80 -1.51 -13.50 -0.67
N ALA A 81 -2.11 -12.31 -0.71
CA ALA A 81 -1.75 -11.27 -1.66
C ALA A 81 -0.31 -10.77 -1.43
N LEU A 82 0.13 -10.63 -0.17
CA LEU A 82 1.49 -10.25 0.16
C LEU A 82 2.50 -11.33 -0.24
N ALA A 83 2.19 -12.61 -0.01
CA ALA A 83 3.06 -13.71 -0.41
C ALA A 83 3.21 -13.80 -1.94
N GLU A 84 2.13 -13.55 -2.70
CA GLU A 84 2.12 -13.64 -4.16
C GLU A 84 2.75 -12.41 -4.84
N HIS A 85 2.48 -11.21 -4.33
CA HIS A 85 2.81 -9.96 -5.03
C HIS A 85 3.86 -9.10 -4.31
N GLY A 86 4.19 -9.38 -3.05
CA GLY A 86 5.08 -8.55 -2.21
C GLY A 86 4.52 -7.19 -1.80
N GLN A 87 3.48 -6.70 -2.49
CA GLN A 87 2.76 -5.46 -2.22
C GLN A 87 1.25 -5.70 -2.31
N VAL A 88 0.48 -5.13 -1.38
CA VAL A 88 -0.99 -5.10 -1.47
C VAL A 88 -1.51 -3.71 -1.11
N LEU A 89 -2.58 -3.30 -1.79
CA LEU A 89 -3.35 -2.10 -1.48
C LEU A 89 -4.61 -2.49 -0.68
N LEU A 90 -4.70 -2.00 0.56
CA LEU A 90 -5.92 -2.10 1.35
C LEU A 90 -6.83 -0.92 1.01
N ILE A 91 -8.03 -1.22 0.52
CA ILE A 91 -9.04 -0.24 0.14
C ILE A 91 -10.25 -0.32 1.07
N GLY A 92 -10.82 0.82 1.43
CA GLY A 92 -12.15 0.85 2.03
C GLY A 92 -13.23 0.59 0.97
N GLN A 93 -14.48 0.42 1.39
CA GLN A 93 -15.64 0.37 0.49
C GLN A 93 -15.60 1.55 -0.51
N ALA A 94 -15.60 1.22 -1.80
CA ALA A 94 -15.85 2.19 -2.86
C ALA A 94 -17.37 2.46 -2.90
N ASP A 95 -17.77 3.73 -2.88
CA ASP A 95 -19.18 4.09 -3.15
C ASP A 95 -19.53 3.60 -4.57
N PRO A 96 -20.71 2.98 -4.80
CA PRO A 96 -21.17 2.54 -6.12
C PRO A 96 -21.16 3.63 -7.20
#